data_AF-A0A0Q9N7K8-F1
#
_entry.id   AF-A0A0Q9N7K8-F1
#
_cell.length_a   1.000
_cell.length_b   1.000
_cell.length_c   1.000
_cell.angle_alpha   90.00
_cell.angle_beta   90.00
_cell.angle_gamma   90.00
#
_symmetry.space_group_name_H-M   'P 1'
#
loop_
_entity.id
_entity.type
_entity.pdbx_description
1 polymer ?
#
loop_
_entity_poly.entity_id
_entity_poly.type
_entity_poly.pdbx_seq_one_letter_code
_entity_poly.pdbx_strand_id
1 'polypeptide(L)'
;MLIERIYDEDLAQASYLIGCQAKGEAIVVDGRRDIAVYQDLAEKNGMKIVAVTETHIHADYLSGTRELAAATRAKIYVSGEGGPDWQYAFDGERLYDGDKITLGNISIQAVHTPGHTPEHLSFLVTDGAFSDQPGYLLSGDFVFSGDLGRPDLLDEAAGGIDTRFKGARQLFASLRDKFLTLPDYVQVHPAHGAGSACGKALGAIPSSTVGYERLYAWWGPYLAANDEQGFIDELLDGQPDAHAYFGRMKRENREGPAVMGDRTPLTELDTADVAKDLAADKVTLIDTRPNAEVHEGTVACSLNVPAGKSVASYGAWVVNPATDKNPLVLLASDQEQAQDMWDHLVRVGIDNVAGYVTSIDGLPTTTPKLIQPEELDGFDAAMVLDVRNRTEHTAGHIPGSHQLSGGRVMWHLDELPTEGTIVTYCQSGVRNSVAASALRRAGYDVVELDGSYAAWTMWQQTRQNAVAAK
;
A
#
# COMPACT_ATOMS: atom_id res chain seq x y z
N MET A 1 -16.87 -22.82 12.35
CA MET A 1 -15.58 -22.10 12.16
C MET A 1 -15.80 -20.60 12.37
N LEU A 2 -14.82 -19.86 12.88
CA LEU A 2 -14.76 -18.39 12.82
C LEU A 2 -13.91 -17.99 11.61
N ILE A 3 -14.34 -16.99 10.85
CA ILE A 3 -13.53 -16.29 9.86
C ILE A 3 -13.82 -14.80 9.99
N GLU A 4 -12.79 -14.02 10.32
CA GLU A 4 -12.88 -12.58 10.49
C GLU A 4 -11.96 -11.90 9.49
N ARG A 5 -12.46 -10.87 8.82
CA ARG A 5 -11.71 -10.04 7.87
C ARG A 5 -11.29 -8.75 8.57
N ILE A 6 -10.00 -8.48 8.58
CA ILE A 6 -9.41 -7.25 9.11
C ILE A 6 -8.95 -6.44 7.90
N TYR A 7 -9.46 -5.22 7.72
CA TYR A 7 -9.24 -4.40 6.53
C TYR A 7 -8.55 -3.07 6.84
N ASP A 8 -7.57 -2.71 6.02
CA ASP A 8 -6.85 -1.44 6.07
C ASP A 8 -7.46 -0.55 5.01
N GLU A 9 -8.02 0.58 5.41
CA GLU A 9 -8.54 1.53 4.42
C GLU A 9 -7.43 2.30 3.70
N ASP A 10 -6.22 2.36 4.27
CA ASP A 10 -5.08 3.08 3.69
C ASP A 10 -4.46 2.32 2.53
N LEU A 11 -3.96 1.12 2.81
CA LEU A 11 -3.33 0.25 1.82
C LEU A 11 -4.34 -0.62 1.06
N ALA A 12 -5.63 -0.52 1.41
CA ALA A 12 -6.70 -1.36 0.88
C ALA A 12 -6.44 -2.86 1.09
N GLN A 13 -5.75 -3.21 2.18
CA GLN A 13 -5.24 -4.54 2.50
C GLN A 13 -6.21 -5.32 3.41
N ALA A 14 -6.47 -6.57 3.06
CA ALA A 14 -7.28 -7.51 3.82
C ALA A 14 -6.42 -8.64 4.37
N SER A 15 -6.56 -8.87 5.66
CA SER A 15 -6.00 -10.03 6.37
C SER A 15 -7.11 -10.80 7.05
N TYR A 16 -6.84 -12.06 7.38
CA TYR A 16 -7.87 -12.96 7.88
C TYR A 16 -7.44 -13.67 9.16
N LEU A 17 -8.33 -13.69 10.15
CA LEU A 17 -8.21 -14.55 11.32
C LEU A 17 -9.22 -15.69 11.18
N ILE A 18 -8.73 -16.93 11.06
CA ILE A 18 -9.55 -18.14 10.98
C ILE A 18 -9.39 -18.93 12.28
N GLY A 19 -10.52 -19.27 12.91
CA GLY A 19 -10.55 -19.85 14.25
C GLY A 19 -11.36 -21.13 14.37
N CYS A 20 -10.77 -22.17 14.99
CA CYS A 20 -11.48 -23.35 15.42
C CYS A 20 -12.03 -23.15 16.84
N GLN A 21 -13.29 -22.72 16.96
CA GLN A 21 -13.94 -22.48 18.25
C GLN A 21 -13.92 -23.70 19.19
N ALA A 22 -14.00 -24.91 18.66
CA ALA A 22 -13.95 -26.13 19.46
C ALA A 22 -12.59 -26.40 20.11
N LYS A 23 -11.51 -25.84 19.56
CA LYS A 23 -10.14 -25.99 20.07
C LYS A 23 -9.57 -24.72 20.69
N GLY A 24 -10.20 -23.56 20.46
CA GLY A 24 -9.66 -22.27 20.90
C GLY A 24 -8.35 -21.94 20.21
N GLU A 25 -8.17 -22.38 18.96
CA GLU A 25 -6.95 -22.14 18.17
C GLU A 25 -7.31 -21.33 16.91
N ALA A 26 -6.41 -20.43 16.53
CA ALA A 26 -6.55 -19.55 15.38
C ALA A 26 -5.29 -19.52 14.50
N ILE A 27 -5.48 -19.18 13.23
CA ILE A 27 -4.44 -18.84 12.26
C ILE A 27 -4.70 -17.44 11.70
N VAL A 28 -3.63 -16.67 11.50
CA VAL A 28 -3.67 -15.41 10.76
C VAL A 28 -3.08 -15.62 9.36
N VAL A 29 -3.77 -15.10 8.34
CA VAL A 29 -3.33 -15.08 6.95
C VAL A 29 -3.11 -13.63 6.54
N ASP A 30 -1.95 -13.35 5.94
CA ASP A 30 -1.56 -12.02 5.42
C ASP A 30 -1.57 -10.92 6.49
N GLY A 31 -1.12 -11.24 7.70
CA GLY A 31 -1.15 -10.31 8.84
C GLY A 31 -0.27 -9.07 8.65
N ARG A 32 -0.69 -7.92 9.18
CA ARG A 32 0.08 -6.66 9.26
C ARG A 32 0.98 -6.60 10.49
N ARG A 33 1.94 -5.67 10.49
CA ARG A 33 2.92 -5.50 11.58
C ARG A 33 2.39 -4.85 12.85
N ASP A 34 1.29 -4.11 12.80
CA ASP A 34 0.55 -3.64 13.97
C ASP A 34 -0.32 -4.77 14.56
N ILE A 35 0.31 -5.72 15.25
CA ILE A 35 -0.30 -7.02 15.55
C ILE A 35 -1.40 -7.04 16.62
N ALA A 36 -1.60 -5.93 17.34
CA ALA A 36 -2.56 -5.85 18.44
C ALA A 36 -3.98 -6.21 18.00
N VAL A 37 -4.37 -5.78 16.78
CA VAL A 37 -5.70 -6.07 16.20
C VAL A 37 -6.01 -7.57 16.13
N TYR A 38 -5.00 -8.40 15.87
CA TYR A 38 -5.18 -9.86 15.81
C TYR A 38 -5.20 -10.48 17.20
N GLN A 39 -4.36 -9.99 18.12
CA GLN A 39 -4.30 -10.47 19.50
C GLN A 39 -5.61 -10.18 20.23
N ASP A 40 -6.12 -8.95 20.13
CA ASP A 40 -7.37 -8.52 20.73
C ASP A 40 -8.56 -9.32 20.18
N LEU A 41 -8.57 -9.56 18.86
CA LEU A 41 -9.62 -10.34 18.22
C LEU A 41 -9.58 -11.82 18.64
N ALA A 42 -8.39 -12.40 18.77
CA ALA A 42 -8.23 -13.77 19.26
C ALA A 42 -8.67 -13.87 20.72
N GLU A 43 -8.23 -12.95 21.59
CA GLU A 43 -8.59 -12.92 23.01
C GLU A 43 -10.09 -12.76 23.21
N LYS A 44 -10.72 -11.80 22.49
CA LYS A 44 -12.17 -11.57 22.50
C LYS A 44 -12.97 -12.83 22.16
N ASN A 45 -12.42 -13.70 21.33
CA ASN A 45 -13.05 -14.96 20.91
C ASN A 45 -12.55 -16.19 21.71
N GLY A 46 -11.74 -16.01 22.75
CA GLY A 46 -11.21 -17.09 23.57
C GLY A 46 -10.27 -18.01 22.78
N MET A 47 -9.51 -17.45 21.84
CA MET A 47 -8.62 -18.18 20.94
C MET A 47 -7.15 -17.82 21.16
N LYS A 48 -6.28 -18.76 20.82
CA LYS A 48 -4.83 -18.56 20.72
C LYS A 48 -4.41 -18.64 19.26
N ILE A 49 -3.65 -17.65 18.80
CA ILE A 49 -2.99 -17.72 17.48
C ILE A 49 -1.85 -18.75 17.57
N VAL A 50 -1.96 -19.85 16.82
CA VAL A 50 -1.00 -20.96 16.83
C VAL A 50 -0.27 -21.14 15.50
N ALA A 51 -0.79 -20.51 14.45
CA ALA A 51 -0.19 -20.52 13.13
C ALA A 51 -0.31 -19.14 12.49
N VAL A 52 0.63 -18.84 11.60
CA VAL A 52 0.60 -17.67 10.73
C VAL A 52 1.05 -18.09 9.34
N THR A 53 0.45 -17.51 8.31
CA THR A 53 0.84 -17.79 6.93
C THR A 53 0.61 -16.59 6.04
N GLU A 54 1.18 -16.66 4.84
CA GLU A 54 1.09 -15.62 3.82
C GLU A 54 0.74 -16.25 2.48
N THR A 55 -0.05 -15.54 1.68
CA THR A 55 -0.35 -15.90 0.30
C THR A 55 0.86 -15.66 -0.59
N HIS A 56 1.62 -14.57 -0.38
CA HIS A 56 2.77 -14.23 -1.19
C HIS A 56 3.72 -13.25 -0.47
N ILE A 57 4.89 -13.01 -1.05
CA ILE A 57 5.80 -11.95 -0.59
C ILE A 57 5.20 -10.61 -1.01
N HIS A 58 4.58 -9.88 -0.08
CA HIS A 58 3.88 -8.63 -0.35
C HIS A 58 4.79 -7.49 -0.84
N ALA A 59 4.23 -6.59 -1.66
CA ALA A 59 4.95 -5.47 -2.29
C ALA A 59 4.60 -4.11 -1.70
N ASP A 60 3.49 -3.98 -0.99
CA ASP A 60 2.88 -2.71 -0.60
C ASP A 60 2.86 -2.50 0.92
N TYR A 61 3.06 -3.56 1.70
CA TYR A 61 3.25 -3.49 3.14
C TYR A 61 4.29 -4.51 3.62
N LEU A 62 4.83 -4.29 4.81
CA LEU A 62 5.65 -5.27 5.50
C LEU A 62 4.77 -6.25 6.28
N SER A 63 5.04 -7.54 6.08
CA SER A 63 4.32 -8.62 6.72
C SER A 63 4.53 -8.67 8.24
N GLY A 64 3.44 -8.90 8.95
CA GLY A 64 3.40 -9.19 10.39
C GLY A 64 3.68 -10.63 10.77
N THR A 65 3.95 -11.54 9.83
CA THR A 65 4.19 -12.97 10.13
C THR A 65 5.26 -13.18 11.19
N ARG A 66 6.40 -12.51 11.06
CA ARG A 66 7.50 -12.63 12.03
C ARG A 66 7.14 -11.99 13.38
N GLU A 67 6.42 -10.88 13.35
CA GLU A 67 5.97 -10.15 14.54
C GLU A 67 4.99 -11.00 15.36
N LEU A 68 3.95 -11.53 14.70
CA LEU A 68 2.97 -12.43 15.28
C LEU A 68 3.63 -13.72 15.80
N ALA A 69 4.53 -14.33 15.04
CA ALA A 69 5.24 -15.53 15.46
C ALA A 69 6.10 -15.26 16.71
N ALA A 70 6.80 -14.13 16.77
CA ALA A 70 7.59 -13.74 17.94
C ALA A 70 6.71 -13.52 19.18
N ALA A 71 5.60 -12.81 19.04
CA ALA A 71 4.70 -12.48 20.14
C ALA A 71 3.88 -13.68 20.65
N THR A 72 3.48 -14.60 19.77
CA THR A 72 2.52 -15.67 20.09
C THR A 72 3.15 -17.07 20.13
N ARG A 73 4.38 -17.22 19.61
CA ARG A 73 5.03 -18.50 19.29
C ARG A 73 4.26 -19.32 18.24
N ALA A 74 3.45 -18.64 17.42
CA ALA A 74 2.78 -19.27 16.30
C ALA A 74 3.80 -19.86 15.32
N LYS A 75 3.45 -21.01 14.74
CA LYS A 75 4.24 -21.64 13.69
C LYS A 75 4.06 -20.88 12.38
N ILE A 76 5.16 -20.55 11.74
CA ILE A 76 5.20 -19.87 10.44
C ILE A 76 5.06 -20.91 9.33
N TYR A 77 4.14 -20.66 8.40
CA TYR A 77 4.01 -21.40 7.15
C TYR A 77 4.10 -20.42 5.98
N VAL A 78 5.00 -20.65 5.04
CA VAL A 78 5.24 -19.77 3.89
C VAL A 78 5.48 -20.59 2.64
N SER A 79 5.27 -20.00 1.47
CA SER A 79 5.45 -20.72 0.20
C SER A 79 6.87 -21.25 0.00
N GLY A 80 6.97 -22.46 -0.57
CA GLY A 80 8.18 -23.04 -1.13
C GLY A 80 8.23 -23.00 -2.67
N GLU A 81 7.20 -22.44 -3.34
CA GLU A 81 6.98 -22.59 -4.79
C GLU A 81 7.72 -21.54 -5.66
N GLY A 82 8.42 -20.58 -5.06
CA GLY A 82 9.03 -19.44 -5.76
C GLY A 82 10.27 -19.74 -6.61
N GLY A 83 10.69 -21.01 -6.73
CA GLY A 83 11.95 -21.38 -7.39
C GLY A 83 13.17 -20.84 -6.63
N PRO A 84 14.34 -20.64 -7.26
CA PRO A 84 15.55 -20.18 -6.56
C PRO A 84 15.50 -18.70 -6.14
N ASP A 85 14.75 -17.87 -6.87
CA ASP A 85 14.83 -16.41 -6.75
C ASP A 85 13.80 -15.83 -5.75
N TRP A 86 12.67 -16.52 -5.54
CA TRP A 86 11.56 -16.05 -4.70
C TRP A 86 11.31 -16.95 -3.49
N GLN A 87 12.37 -17.22 -2.73
CA GLN A 87 12.29 -17.93 -1.44
C GLN A 87 12.47 -16.96 -0.27
N TYR A 88 11.69 -17.17 0.78
CA TYR A 88 11.88 -16.46 2.05
C TYR A 88 13.21 -16.86 2.69
N ALA A 89 13.92 -15.89 3.26
CA ALA A 89 15.24 -16.08 3.88
C ALA A 89 15.19 -16.22 5.41
N PHE A 90 14.00 -16.40 5.98
CA PHE A 90 13.80 -16.67 7.41
C PHE A 90 13.18 -18.06 7.64
N ASP A 91 13.23 -18.51 8.90
CA ASP A 91 12.72 -19.81 9.31
C ASP A 91 11.19 -19.89 9.21
N GLY A 92 10.69 -20.94 8.57
CA GLY A 92 9.27 -21.22 8.40
C GLY A 92 9.07 -22.55 7.70
N GLU A 93 7.93 -23.20 7.95
CA GLU A 93 7.56 -24.42 7.22
C GLU A 93 7.19 -24.07 5.78
N ARG A 94 7.78 -24.79 4.83
CA ARG A 94 7.53 -24.58 3.40
C ARG A 94 6.28 -25.32 2.99
N LEU A 95 5.32 -24.59 2.46
CA LEU A 95 4.13 -25.14 1.83
C LEU A 95 4.33 -25.24 0.32
N TYR A 96 3.94 -26.39 -0.22
CA TYR A 96 3.83 -26.66 -1.65
C TYR A 96 2.36 -26.93 -2.03
N ASP A 97 2.07 -26.95 -3.32
CA ASP A 97 0.73 -27.27 -3.84
C ASP A 97 0.17 -28.55 -3.21
N GLY A 98 -1.02 -28.44 -2.61
CA GLY A 98 -1.73 -29.55 -1.99
C GLY A 98 -1.43 -29.78 -0.51
N ASP A 99 -0.37 -29.17 0.05
CA ASP A 99 -0.06 -29.25 1.49
C ASP A 99 -1.19 -28.66 2.34
N LYS A 100 -1.31 -29.13 3.58
CA LYS A 100 -2.42 -28.78 4.47
C LYS A 100 -1.95 -28.34 5.84
N ILE A 101 -2.49 -27.22 6.28
CA ILE A 101 -2.49 -26.80 7.68
C ILE A 101 -3.81 -27.25 8.30
N THR A 102 -3.73 -27.95 9.43
CA THR A 102 -4.92 -28.42 10.17
C THR A 102 -5.04 -27.64 11.47
N LEU A 103 -6.21 -27.05 11.68
CA LEU A 103 -6.57 -26.28 12.87
C LEU A 103 -7.86 -26.85 13.48
N GLY A 104 -7.72 -27.80 14.39
CA GLY A 104 -8.86 -28.58 14.89
C GLY A 104 -9.62 -29.28 13.77
N ASN A 105 -10.88 -28.88 13.54
CA ASN A 105 -11.73 -29.41 12.47
C ASN A 105 -11.58 -28.67 11.13
N ILE A 106 -10.77 -27.60 11.09
CA ILE A 106 -10.58 -26.77 9.89
C ILE A 106 -9.36 -27.30 9.15
N SER A 107 -9.50 -27.47 7.84
CA SER A 107 -8.37 -27.75 6.94
C SER A 107 -8.15 -26.56 6.02
N ILE A 108 -6.91 -26.13 5.91
CA ILE A 108 -6.47 -25.04 5.03
C ILE A 108 -5.45 -25.65 4.08
N GLN A 109 -5.86 -25.84 2.83
CA GLN A 109 -5.02 -26.43 1.79
C GLN A 109 -4.35 -25.34 0.95
N ALA A 110 -3.03 -25.43 0.80
CA ALA A 110 -2.28 -24.59 -0.13
C ALA A 110 -2.58 -24.99 -1.58
N VAL A 111 -2.82 -23.99 -2.43
CA VAL A 111 -3.01 -24.16 -3.87
C VAL A 111 -2.04 -23.21 -4.56
N HIS A 112 -1.11 -23.75 -5.35
CA HIS A 112 -0.16 -22.91 -6.08
C HIS A 112 -0.85 -22.18 -7.22
N THR A 113 -0.84 -20.86 -7.15
CA THR A 113 -1.55 -19.95 -8.05
C THR A 113 -0.62 -18.85 -8.56
N PRO A 114 0.49 -19.20 -9.24
CA PRO A 114 1.47 -18.23 -9.69
C PRO A 114 0.84 -17.27 -10.69
N GLY A 115 1.33 -16.03 -10.69
CA GLY A 115 0.81 -15.02 -11.58
C GLY A 115 1.17 -13.61 -11.13
N HIS A 116 0.55 -13.17 -10.04
CA HIS A 116 0.94 -11.96 -9.34
C HIS A 116 2.39 -12.05 -8.83
N THR A 117 2.72 -13.18 -8.19
CA THR A 117 4.10 -13.55 -7.88
C THR A 117 4.34 -15.03 -8.21
N PRO A 118 5.60 -15.47 -8.40
CA PRO A 118 5.91 -16.86 -8.74
C PRO A 118 5.61 -17.84 -7.60
N GLU A 119 5.78 -17.42 -6.35
CA GLU A 119 5.56 -18.22 -5.16
C GLU A 119 4.11 -18.23 -4.68
N HIS A 120 3.23 -17.43 -5.28
CA HIS A 120 1.88 -17.17 -4.77
C HIS A 120 1.08 -18.45 -4.48
N LEU A 121 0.56 -18.54 -3.26
CA LEU A 121 -0.37 -19.56 -2.80
C LEU A 121 -1.73 -18.92 -2.51
N SER A 122 -2.79 -19.58 -2.96
CA SER A 122 -4.13 -19.37 -2.42
C SER A 122 -4.44 -20.46 -1.39
N PHE A 123 -5.33 -20.16 -0.43
CA PHE A 123 -5.68 -21.12 0.62
C PHE A 123 -7.14 -21.54 0.55
N LEU A 124 -7.37 -22.82 0.26
CA LEU A 124 -8.68 -23.42 0.18
C LEU A 124 -9.09 -23.96 1.56
N VAL A 125 -10.17 -23.42 2.13
CA VAL A 125 -10.58 -23.65 3.51
C VAL A 125 -11.83 -24.52 3.57
N THR A 126 -11.76 -25.59 4.37
CA THR A 126 -12.86 -26.52 4.66
C THR A 126 -13.17 -26.48 6.15
N ASP A 127 -14.41 -26.14 6.52
CA ASP A 127 -14.92 -26.37 7.88
C ASP A 127 -15.40 -27.81 8.02
N GLY A 128 -14.50 -28.70 8.43
CA GLY A 128 -14.76 -30.13 8.59
C GLY A 128 -15.82 -30.47 9.64
N ALA A 129 -16.25 -29.50 10.46
CA ALA A 129 -17.40 -29.70 11.35
C ALA A 129 -18.74 -29.59 10.61
N PHE A 130 -18.76 -28.95 9.44
CA PHE A 130 -19.97 -28.65 8.67
C PHE A 130 -20.01 -29.34 7.30
N SER A 131 -18.86 -29.47 6.62
CA SER A 131 -18.76 -30.04 5.27
C SER A 131 -17.45 -30.79 5.07
N ASP A 132 -17.47 -31.78 4.16
CA ASP A 132 -16.28 -32.45 3.62
C ASP A 132 -15.72 -31.74 2.38
N GLN A 133 -16.40 -30.71 1.88
CA GLN A 133 -16.02 -29.91 0.71
C GLN A 133 -15.57 -28.49 1.13
N PRO A 134 -14.65 -27.87 0.37
CA PRO A 134 -14.18 -26.53 0.67
C PRO A 134 -15.26 -25.48 0.44
N GLY A 135 -15.37 -24.50 1.32
CA GLY A 135 -16.36 -23.41 1.23
C GLY A 135 -15.78 -22.05 0.87
N TYR A 136 -14.47 -21.87 1.06
CA TYR A 136 -13.81 -20.58 0.99
C TYR A 136 -12.43 -20.71 0.35
N LEU A 137 -12.03 -19.71 -0.42
CA LEU A 137 -10.71 -19.53 -0.99
C LEU A 137 -10.20 -18.17 -0.51
N LEU A 138 -9.17 -18.16 0.33
CA LEU A 138 -8.37 -16.96 0.52
C LEU A 138 -7.49 -16.82 -0.72
N SER A 139 -7.87 -15.93 -1.62
CA SER A 139 -7.25 -15.83 -2.95
C SER A 139 -5.96 -15.03 -2.96
N GLY A 140 -5.62 -14.30 -1.89
CA GLY A 140 -4.47 -13.41 -1.89
C GLY A 140 -4.63 -12.33 -2.96
N ASP A 141 -3.55 -12.06 -3.68
CA ASP A 141 -3.54 -11.17 -4.84
C ASP A 141 -3.65 -11.93 -6.17
N PHE A 142 -4.19 -13.15 -6.16
CA PHE A 142 -4.48 -13.88 -7.39
C PHE A 142 -5.79 -13.41 -8.04
N VAL A 143 -6.91 -13.54 -7.33
CA VAL A 143 -8.25 -13.15 -7.80
C VAL A 143 -8.88 -12.18 -6.81
N PHE A 144 -9.28 -11.01 -7.30
CA PHE A 144 -10.03 -10.00 -6.57
C PHE A 144 -11.53 -10.08 -6.91
N SER A 145 -12.35 -9.27 -6.22
CA SER A 145 -13.72 -9.02 -6.64
C SER A 145 -13.73 -8.23 -7.95
N GLY A 146 -13.95 -8.89 -9.08
CA GLY A 146 -14.05 -8.31 -10.42
C GLY A 146 -12.73 -8.08 -11.16
N ASP A 147 -11.58 -8.46 -10.59
CA ASP A 147 -10.26 -8.20 -11.19
C ASP A 147 -9.19 -9.22 -10.74
N LEU A 148 -7.94 -9.03 -11.18
CA LEU A 148 -6.79 -9.89 -10.90
C LEU A 148 -5.59 -9.10 -10.37
N GLY A 149 -4.67 -9.79 -9.69
CA GLY A 149 -3.36 -9.21 -9.37
C GLY A 149 -2.54 -8.90 -10.60
N ARG A 150 -1.87 -7.76 -10.57
CA ARG A 150 -0.97 -7.35 -11.65
C ARG A 150 0.35 -8.17 -11.65
N PRO A 151 0.90 -8.55 -12.81
CA PRO A 151 2.10 -9.39 -12.90
C PRO A 151 3.43 -8.62 -13.07
N ASP A 152 3.41 -7.30 -13.06
CA ASP A 152 4.52 -6.41 -13.47
C ASP A 152 5.29 -5.77 -12.29
N LEU A 153 4.91 -6.05 -11.03
CA LEU A 153 5.57 -5.47 -9.85
C LEU A 153 6.97 -5.99 -9.58
N LEU A 154 7.36 -7.10 -10.22
CA LEU A 154 8.64 -7.74 -9.93
C LEU A 154 9.78 -7.15 -10.76
N ASP A 155 9.50 -6.32 -11.77
CA ASP A 155 10.53 -5.87 -12.72
C ASP A 155 11.67 -5.13 -12.01
N GLU A 156 11.37 -4.19 -11.10
CA GLU A 156 12.39 -3.51 -10.29
C GLU A 156 13.11 -4.47 -9.34
N ALA A 157 12.37 -5.32 -8.62
CA ALA A 157 12.92 -6.27 -7.65
C ALA A 157 13.72 -7.42 -8.31
N ALA A 158 13.46 -7.70 -9.60
CA ALA A 158 14.14 -8.68 -10.43
C ALA A 158 15.30 -8.08 -11.24
N GLY A 159 15.70 -6.83 -10.96
CA GLY A 159 16.85 -6.19 -11.60
C GLY A 159 16.58 -5.70 -13.02
N GLY A 160 15.36 -5.26 -13.32
CA GLY A 160 14.94 -4.72 -14.61
C GLY A 160 14.56 -5.77 -15.66
N ILE A 161 14.35 -7.03 -15.25
CA ILE A 161 13.85 -8.08 -16.15
C ILE A 161 12.34 -7.91 -16.30
N ASP A 162 11.86 -7.81 -17.54
CA ASP A 162 10.42 -7.76 -17.85
C ASP A 162 9.76 -9.12 -17.53
N THR A 163 9.11 -9.19 -16.36
CA THR A 163 8.45 -10.39 -15.84
C THR A 163 6.97 -10.46 -16.21
N ARG A 164 6.37 -9.34 -16.63
CA ARG A 164 4.91 -9.18 -16.76
C ARG A 164 4.26 -10.19 -17.71
N PHE A 165 4.90 -10.51 -18.83
CA PHE A 165 4.38 -11.47 -19.80
C PHE A 165 4.41 -12.90 -19.27
N LYS A 166 5.44 -13.26 -18.50
CA LYS A 166 5.52 -14.57 -17.86
C LYS A 166 4.45 -14.69 -16.78
N GLY A 167 4.33 -13.68 -15.91
CA GLY A 167 3.30 -13.64 -14.86
C GLY A 167 1.89 -13.67 -15.45
N ALA A 168 1.61 -12.95 -16.54
CA ALA A 168 0.32 -12.97 -17.22
C ALA A 168 -0.05 -14.37 -17.76
N ARG A 169 0.90 -15.08 -18.39
CA ARG A 169 0.69 -16.49 -18.79
C ARG A 169 0.42 -17.41 -17.61
N GLN A 170 1.13 -17.19 -16.49
CA GLN A 170 0.91 -17.95 -15.26
C GLN A 170 -0.47 -17.67 -14.67
N LEU A 171 -0.94 -16.42 -14.63
CA LEU A 171 -2.30 -16.07 -14.21
C LEU A 171 -3.36 -16.79 -15.05
N PHE A 172 -3.21 -16.78 -16.38
CA PHE A 172 -4.13 -17.46 -17.28
C PHE A 172 -4.21 -18.97 -16.97
N ALA A 173 -3.05 -19.62 -16.79
CA ALA A 173 -2.99 -21.03 -16.42
C ALA A 173 -3.58 -21.29 -15.02
N SER A 174 -3.26 -20.49 -14.01
CA SER A 174 -3.80 -20.59 -12.65
C SER A 174 -5.32 -20.44 -12.62
N LEU A 175 -5.87 -19.53 -13.42
CA LEU A 175 -7.33 -19.35 -13.56
C LEU A 175 -7.96 -20.61 -14.15
N ARG A 176 -7.43 -21.10 -15.28
CA ARG A 176 -7.97 -22.27 -16.00
C ARG A 176 -7.86 -23.56 -15.18
N ASP A 177 -6.66 -23.84 -14.67
CA ASP A 177 -6.29 -25.15 -14.16
C ASP A 177 -6.55 -25.31 -12.65
N LYS A 178 -6.72 -24.20 -11.93
CA LYS A 178 -7.01 -24.21 -10.49
C LYS A 178 -8.35 -23.55 -10.20
N PHE A 179 -8.48 -22.24 -10.40
CA PHE A 179 -9.64 -21.46 -9.97
C PHE A 179 -10.97 -21.95 -10.58
N LEU A 180 -11.02 -22.10 -11.91
CA LEU A 180 -12.22 -22.51 -12.63
C LEU A 180 -12.56 -24.00 -12.47
N THR A 181 -11.72 -24.78 -11.78
CA THR A 181 -12.03 -26.17 -11.41
C THR A 181 -12.80 -26.26 -10.08
N LEU A 182 -12.83 -25.17 -9.31
CA LEU A 182 -13.54 -25.10 -8.03
C LEU A 182 -15.07 -24.99 -8.22
N PRO A 183 -15.87 -25.49 -7.28
CA PRO A 183 -17.31 -25.31 -7.29
C PRO A 183 -17.72 -23.82 -7.21
N ASP A 184 -18.79 -23.46 -7.91
CA ASP A 184 -19.31 -22.09 -8.02
C ASP A 184 -19.62 -21.41 -6.68
N TYR A 185 -19.98 -22.20 -5.67
CA TYR A 185 -20.37 -21.72 -4.36
C TYR A 185 -19.19 -21.32 -3.47
N VAL A 186 -17.95 -21.67 -3.86
CA VAL A 186 -16.76 -21.34 -3.08
C VAL A 186 -16.63 -19.82 -3.04
N GLN A 187 -16.60 -19.28 -1.83
CA GLN A 187 -16.40 -17.84 -1.61
C GLN A 187 -14.96 -17.45 -1.89
N VAL A 188 -14.77 -16.28 -2.47
CA VAL A 188 -13.46 -15.73 -2.81
C VAL A 188 -13.17 -14.54 -1.89
N HIS A 189 -12.07 -14.64 -1.16
CA HIS A 189 -11.65 -13.70 -0.11
C HIS A 189 -10.24 -13.18 -0.44
N PRO A 190 -10.15 -12.02 -1.12
CA PRO A 190 -8.86 -11.48 -1.57
C PRO A 190 -8.04 -10.80 -0.47
N ALA A 191 -6.75 -10.62 -0.70
CA ALA A 191 -5.87 -9.84 0.18
C ALA A 191 -5.93 -8.32 -0.08
N HIS A 192 -6.61 -7.87 -1.13
CA HIS A 192 -6.83 -6.44 -1.41
C HIS A 192 -8.24 -6.12 -1.90
N GLY A 193 -8.62 -4.84 -1.76
CA GLY A 193 -9.89 -4.29 -2.24
C GLY A 193 -9.72 -2.97 -3.00
N ALA A 194 -10.84 -2.29 -3.25
CA ALA A 194 -10.87 -1.01 -3.96
C ALA A 194 -9.89 0.02 -3.36
N GLY A 195 -9.04 0.59 -4.22
CA GLY A 195 -8.02 1.57 -3.87
C GLY A 195 -6.59 1.04 -3.88
N SER A 196 -6.38 -0.29 -3.88
CA SER A 196 -5.03 -0.87 -3.92
C SER A 196 -4.34 -0.64 -5.28
N ALA A 197 -3.02 -0.41 -5.23
CA ALA A 197 -2.16 -0.34 -6.42
C ALA A 197 -1.75 -1.72 -6.98
N CYS A 198 -2.17 -2.82 -6.31
CA CYS A 198 -1.91 -4.20 -6.73
C CYS A 198 -2.84 -4.70 -7.87
N GLY A 199 -3.83 -3.90 -8.29
CA GLY A 199 -4.63 -4.18 -9.49
C GLY A 199 -5.29 -2.94 -10.08
N LYS A 200 -6.05 -3.13 -11.18
CA LYS A 200 -6.52 -2.03 -12.05
C LYS A 200 -7.83 -1.41 -11.56
N ALA A 201 -8.81 -2.24 -11.21
CA ALA A 201 -10.17 -1.82 -10.88
C ALA A 201 -10.83 -2.77 -9.86
N LEU A 202 -10.20 -2.93 -8.70
CA LEU A 202 -10.72 -3.79 -7.64
C LEU A 202 -12.11 -3.33 -7.17
N GLY A 203 -13.05 -4.28 -7.08
CA GLY A 203 -14.39 -4.02 -6.57
C GLY A 203 -14.38 -3.60 -5.10
N ALA A 204 -15.34 -2.74 -4.73
CA ALA A 204 -15.55 -2.32 -3.34
C ALA A 204 -16.24 -3.37 -2.47
N ILE A 205 -16.63 -4.52 -3.04
CA ILE A 205 -17.28 -5.62 -2.33
C ILE A 205 -16.19 -6.49 -1.68
N PRO A 206 -16.28 -6.80 -0.37
CA PRO A 206 -15.21 -7.43 0.40
C PRO A 206 -14.93 -8.90 0.03
N SER A 207 -15.84 -9.55 -0.69
CA SER A 207 -15.70 -10.93 -1.15
C SER A 207 -16.65 -11.21 -2.33
N SER A 208 -16.39 -12.30 -3.06
CA SER A 208 -17.19 -12.76 -4.19
C SER A 208 -17.37 -14.29 -4.15
N THR A 209 -17.73 -14.92 -5.27
CA THR A 209 -17.71 -16.38 -5.43
C THR A 209 -17.08 -16.78 -6.76
N VAL A 210 -16.56 -18.00 -6.84
CA VAL A 210 -15.99 -18.57 -8.07
C VAL A 210 -16.98 -18.47 -9.23
N GLY A 211 -18.26 -18.79 -8.97
CA GLY A 211 -19.30 -18.72 -9.99
C GLY A 211 -19.59 -17.31 -10.48
N TYR A 212 -19.58 -16.32 -9.58
CA TYR A 212 -19.83 -14.92 -9.95
C TYR A 212 -18.67 -14.34 -10.76
N GLU A 213 -17.44 -14.53 -10.30
CA GLU A 213 -16.23 -14.08 -11.01
C GLU A 213 -16.14 -14.70 -12.41
N ARG A 214 -16.35 -16.02 -12.55
CA ARG A 214 -16.34 -16.68 -13.85
C ARG A 214 -17.33 -16.09 -14.85
N LEU A 215 -18.51 -15.66 -14.39
CA LEU A 215 -19.57 -15.18 -15.26
C LEU A 215 -19.43 -13.70 -15.64
N TYR A 216 -18.88 -12.87 -14.76
CA TYR A 216 -18.98 -11.41 -14.87
C TYR A 216 -17.64 -10.67 -14.85
N ALA A 217 -16.55 -11.30 -14.42
CA ALA A 217 -15.25 -10.66 -14.49
C ALA A 217 -14.79 -10.52 -15.95
N TRP A 218 -14.03 -9.46 -16.24
CA TRP A 218 -13.59 -9.11 -17.59
C TRP A 218 -12.76 -10.23 -18.27
N TRP A 219 -12.06 -11.03 -17.47
CA TRP A 219 -11.20 -12.12 -17.94
C TRP A 219 -11.97 -13.40 -18.31
N GLY A 220 -13.22 -13.55 -17.85
CA GLY A 220 -14.03 -14.76 -18.06
C GLY A 220 -14.20 -15.15 -19.54
N PRO A 221 -14.57 -14.22 -20.44
CA PRO A 221 -14.69 -14.48 -21.87
C PRO A 221 -13.40 -14.99 -22.53
N TYR A 222 -12.23 -14.45 -22.14
CA TYR A 222 -10.94 -14.88 -22.69
C TYR A 222 -10.61 -16.32 -22.28
N LEU A 223 -10.86 -16.68 -21.01
CA LEU A 223 -10.70 -18.05 -20.53
C LEU A 223 -11.65 -19.03 -21.23
N ALA A 224 -12.91 -18.64 -21.44
CA ALA A 224 -13.89 -19.47 -22.15
C ALA A 224 -13.53 -19.71 -23.62
N ALA A 225 -12.90 -18.72 -24.27
CA ALA A 225 -12.41 -18.82 -25.65
C ALA A 225 -11.02 -19.48 -25.76
N ASN A 226 -10.35 -19.75 -24.63
CA ASN A 226 -8.93 -20.12 -24.57
C ASN A 226 -8.03 -19.11 -25.32
N ASP A 227 -8.35 -17.83 -25.20
CA ASP A 227 -7.62 -16.71 -25.82
C ASP A 227 -6.59 -16.12 -24.83
N GLU A 228 -5.43 -16.78 -24.74
CA GLU A 228 -4.34 -16.36 -23.85
C GLU A 228 -3.76 -14.99 -24.27
N GLN A 229 -3.65 -14.71 -25.57
CA GLN A 229 -3.04 -13.46 -26.03
C GLN A 229 -3.97 -12.27 -25.76
N GLY A 230 -5.26 -12.38 -26.08
CA GLY A 230 -6.22 -11.33 -25.76
C GLY A 230 -6.31 -11.05 -24.26
N PHE A 231 -6.20 -12.08 -23.43
CA PHE A 231 -6.11 -11.93 -21.97
C PHE A 231 -4.87 -11.13 -21.55
N ILE A 232 -3.69 -11.45 -22.09
CA ILE A 232 -2.43 -10.76 -21.77
C ILE A 232 -2.51 -9.28 -22.17
N ASP A 233 -3.03 -9.01 -23.37
CA ASP A 233 -3.12 -7.65 -23.89
C ASP A 233 -4.06 -6.79 -23.00
N GLU A 234 -5.21 -7.32 -22.60
CA GLU A 234 -6.15 -6.63 -21.71
C GLU A 234 -5.61 -6.47 -20.28
N LEU A 235 -4.95 -7.51 -19.74
CA LEU A 235 -4.39 -7.49 -18.39
C LEU A 235 -3.31 -6.40 -18.25
N LEU A 236 -2.44 -6.27 -19.25
CA LEU A 236 -1.30 -5.35 -19.20
C LEU A 236 -1.67 -3.92 -19.60
N ASP A 237 -2.85 -3.70 -20.18
CA ASP A 237 -3.33 -2.37 -20.53
C ASP A 237 -3.81 -1.57 -19.30
N GLY A 238 -3.35 -0.33 -19.19
CA GLY A 238 -3.83 0.62 -18.19
C GLY A 238 -3.48 0.30 -16.72
N GLN A 239 -2.42 -0.46 -16.47
CA GLN A 239 -1.92 -0.71 -15.11
C GLN A 239 -1.44 0.60 -14.44
N PRO A 240 -1.71 0.80 -13.13
CA PRO A 240 -1.25 2.00 -12.43
C PRO A 240 0.28 2.02 -12.30
N ASP A 241 0.88 3.20 -12.12
CA ASP A 241 2.31 3.28 -11.82
C ASP A 241 2.61 2.52 -10.50
N ALA A 242 3.65 1.70 -10.47
CA ALA A 242 4.13 1.11 -9.22
C ALA A 242 4.73 2.20 -8.33
N HIS A 243 4.45 2.15 -7.02
CA HIS A 243 5.11 3.04 -6.07
C HIS A 243 6.56 2.60 -5.86
N ALA A 244 7.47 3.55 -5.77
CA ALA A 244 8.91 3.25 -5.75
C ALA A 244 9.38 2.50 -4.47
N TYR A 245 8.59 2.54 -3.39
CA TYR A 245 8.90 1.78 -2.18
C TYR A 245 8.59 0.28 -2.32
N PHE A 246 7.88 -0.16 -3.38
CA PHE A 246 7.49 -1.57 -3.50
C PHE A 246 8.68 -2.52 -3.61
N GLY A 247 9.74 -2.10 -4.31
CA GLY A 247 11.00 -2.85 -4.35
C GLY A 247 11.63 -3.05 -2.97
N ARG A 248 11.43 -2.11 -2.02
CA ARG A 248 11.85 -2.27 -0.63
C ARG A 248 11.03 -3.34 0.08
N MET A 249 9.71 -3.27 -0.01
CA MET A 249 8.81 -4.23 0.65
C MET A 249 9.07 -5.66 0.17
N LYS A 250 9.18 -5.89 -1.14
CA LYS A 250 9.48 -7.22 -1.69
C LYS A 250 10.77 -7.79 -1.11
N ARG A 251 11.82 -6.98 -1.02
CA ARG A 251 13.11 -7.40 -0.45
C ARG A 251 12.99 -7.69 1.04
N GLU A 252 12.43 -6.76 1.82
CA GLU A 252 12.33 -6.88 3.28
C GLU A 252 11.39 -8.01 3.70
N ASN A 253 10.27 -8.22 3.00
CA ASN A 253 9.38 -9.36 3.23
C ASN A 253 10.04 -10.70 2.88
N ARG A 254 10.84 -10.73 1.80
CA ARG A 254 11.62 -11.93 1.45
C ARG A 254 12.69 -12.22 2.50
N GLU A 255 13.46 -11.22 2.90
CA GLU A 255 14.52 -11.34 3.91
C GLU A 255 13.94 -11.60 5.31
N GLY A 256 12.70 -11.20 5.52
CA GLY A 256 11.97 -11.25 6.76
C GLY A 256 12.16 -9.95 7.53
N PRO A 257 11.10 -9.14 7.71
CA PRO A 257 11.19 -7.87 8.41
C PRO A 257 11.74 -8.03 9.83
N ALA A 258 12.44 -7.00 10.32
CA ALA A 258 12.89 -6.97 11.71
C ALA A 258 11.68 -7.00 12.65
N VAL A 259 11.75 -7.81 13.70
CA VAL A 259 10.73 -7.86 14.75
C VAL A 259 10.88 -6.63 15.62
N MET A 260 9.83 -5.82 15.74
CA MET A 260 9.82 -4.61 16.57
C MET A 260 9.72 -4.95 18.05
N GLY A 261 8.98 -6.01 18.37
CA GLY A 261 8.61 -6.35 19.73
C GLY A 261 7.52 -5.42 20.26
N ASP A 262 7.41 -5.36 21.59
CA ASP A 262 6.39 -4.56 22.25
C ASP A 262 6.62 -3.05 21.99
N ARG A 263 5.62 -2.40 21.40
CA ARG A 263 5.61 -0.95 21.17
C ARG A 263 4.98 -0.24 22.37
N THR A 264 5.81 0.46 23.14
CA THR A 264 5.32 1.31 24.25
C THR A 264 4.59 2.53 23.69
N PRO A 265 3.51 3.02 24.34
CA PRO A 265 2.80 4.22 23.90
C PRO A 265 3.73 5.41 23.69
N LEU A 266 3.55 6.15 22.60
CA LEU A 266 4.36 7.33 22.29
C LEU A 266 4.20 8.41 23.35
N THR A 267 5.29 9.10 23.71
CA THR A 267 5.27 10.19 24.69
C THR A 267 5.19 11.55 24.01
N GLU A 268 4.47 12.49 24.64
CA GLU A 268 4.54 13.90 24.26
C GLU A 268 5.94 14.45 24.60
N LEU A 269 6.55 15.15 23.66
CA LEU A 269 7.87 15.74 23.78
C LEU A 269 7.77 17.25 24.05
N ASP A 270 8.77 17.79 24.75
CA ASP A 270 8.88 19.23 24.96
C ASP A 270 9.31 19.92 23.64
N THR A 271 8.58 20.96 23.22
CA THR A 271 8.85 21.64 21.95
C THR A 271 10.22 22.34 21.94
N ALA A 272 10.78 22.74 23.09
CA ALA A 272 12.12 23.32 23.15
C ALA A 272 13.21 22.28 22.87
N ASP A 273 13.02 21.05 23.36
CA ASP A 273 13.92 19.93 23.06
C ASP A 273 13.82 19.53 21.58
N VAL A 274 12.59 19.46 21.04
CA VAL A 274 12.36 19.19 19.62
C VAL A 274 12.97 20.29 18.74
N ALA A 275 12.82 21.57 19.08
CA ALA A 275 13.43 22.68 18.34
C ALA A 275 14.95 22.58 18.30
N LYS A 276 15.58 22.22 19.42
CA LYS A 276 17.02 22.00 19.51
C LYS A 276 17.48 20.83 18.64
N ASP A 277 16.74 19.73 18.65
CA ASP A 277 17.08 18.54 17.87
C ASP A 277 16.81 18.72 16.36
N LEU A 278 15.79 19.50 15.98
CA LEU A 278 15.58 19.94 14.60
C LEU A 278 16.75 20.80 14.10
N ALA A 279 17.19 21.78 14.90
CA ALA A 279 18.32 22.63 14.55
C ALA A 279 19.65 21.86 14.43
N ALA A 280 19.75 20.71 15.11
CA ALA A 280 20.90 19.82 15.07
C ALA A 280 20.76 18.67 14.05
N ASP A 281 19.68 18.66 13.25
CA ASP A 281 19.33 17.60 12.29
C ASP A 281 19.35 16.18 12.91
N LYS A 282 18.75 16.05 14.10
CA LYS A 282 18.65 14.78 14.83
C LYS A 282 17.27 14.14 14.75
N VAL A 283 16.25 14.92 14.42
CA VAL A 283 14.85 14.46 14.29
C VAL A 283 14.27 15.00 13.00
N THR A 284 13.26 14.32 12.47
CA THR A 284 12.43 14.84 11.37
C THR A 284 11.01 15.02 11.87
N LEU A 285 10.45 16.22 11.73
CA LEU A 285 9.05 16.46 12.06
C LEU A 285 8.16 16.01 10.90
N ILE A 286 7.13 15.24 11.23
CA ILE A 286 6.00 14.95 10.35
C ILE A 286 4.84 15.88 10.73
N ASP A 287 4.53 16.83 9.85
CA ASP A 287 3.35 17.69 9.98
C ASP A 287 2.13 16.94 9.47
N THR A 288 1.21 16.61 10.37
CA THR A 288 0.07 15.72 10.11
C THR A 288 -1.20 16.48 9.76
N ARG A 289 -1.11 17.81 9.72
CA ARG A 289 -2.26 18.67 9.43
C ARG A 289 -2.63 18.62 7.95
N PRO A 290 -3.89 18.94 7.61
CA PRO A 290 -4.32 19.10 6.23
C PRO A 290 -3.49 20.16 5.49
N ASN A 291 -3.39 20.03 4.17
CA ASN A 291 -2.59 20.95 3.35
C ASN A 291 -3.00 22.42 3.51
N ALA A 292 -4.28 22.71 3.78
CA ALA A 292 -4.76 24.08 4.02
C ALA A 292 -4.06 24.74 5.22
N GLU A 293 -3.86 24.01 6.32
CA GLU A 293 -3.16 24.54 7.50
C GLU A 293 -1.64 24.63 7.27
N VAL A 294 -1.08 23.68 6.52
CA VAL A 294 0.34 23.72 6.11
C VAL A 294 0.64 24.95 5.25
N HIS A 295 -0.28 25.32 4.37
CA HIS A 295 -0.22 26.51 3.53
C HIS A 295 -0.30 27.82 4.32
N GLU A 296 -0.88 27.81 5.52
CA GLU A 296 -0.85 28.96 6.45
C GLU A 296 0.48 29.05 7.22
N GLY A 297 1.10 27.90 7.52
CA GLY A 297 2.44 27.82 8.10
C GLY A 297 2.76 26.43 8.65
N THR A 298 4.00 25.99 8.50
CA THR A 298 4.52 24.69 8.96
C THR A 298 5.92 24.85 9.56
N VAL A 299 6.48 23.79 10.12
CA VAL A 299 7.86 23.78 10.60
C VAL A 299 8.83 23.65 9.42
N ALA A 300 9.92 24.42 9.46
CA ALA A 300 10.95 24.37 8.43
C ALA A 300 11.51 22.94 8.26
N CYS A 301 11.63 22.50 7.00
CA CYS A 301 12.09 21.17 6.62
C CYS A 301 11.23 19.99 7.15
N SER A 302 10.00 20.25 7.62
CA SER A 302 9.05 19.19 7.93
C SER A 302 8.60 18.45 6.67
N LEU A 303 8.12 17.23 6.85
CA LEU A 303 7.40 16.48 5.83
C LEU A 303 5.90 16.55 6.15
N ASN A 304 5.06 16.84 5.16
CA ASN A 304 3.62 16.78 5.35
C ASN A 304 3.11 15.37 5.04
N VAL A 305 2.54 14.71 6.05
CA VAL A 305 1.84 13.42 5.93
C VAL A 305 0.52 13.55 6.67
N PRO A 306 -0.55 14.01 6.01
CA PRO A 306 -1.82 14.27 6.68
C PRO A 306 -2.37 13.05 7.42
N ALA A 307 -2.81 13.23 8.66
CA ALA A 307 -3.47 12.19 9.44
C ALA A 307 -4.77 11.71 8.75
N GLY A 308 -5.15 10.46 8.98
CA GLY A 308 -6.35 9.85 8.43
C GLY A 308 -6.05 8.78 7.38
N LYS A 309 -6.66 8.89 6.20
CA LYS A 309 -6.85 7.74 5.30
C LYS A 309 -5.62 7.25 4.52
N SER A 310 -4.50 7.97 4.51
CA SER A 310 -3.39 7.66 3.60
C SER A 310 -2.01 7.85 4.25
N VAL A 311 -1.93 7.64 5.56
CA VAL A 311 -0.73 7.87 6.36
C VAL A 311 0.42 6.94 5.93
N ALA A 312 0.15 5.64 5.79
CA ALA A 312 1.13 4.66 5.35
C ALA A 312 1.58 4.95 3.91
N SER A 313 0.62 5.20 3.01
CA SER A 313 0.89 5.53 1.61
C SER A 313 1.77 6.78 1.47
N TYR A 314 1.37 7.90 2.07
CA TYR A 314 2.12 9.16 1.99
C TYR A 314 3.42 9.10 2.78
N GLY A 315 3.45 8.43 3.94
CA GLY A 315 4.69 8.19 4.68
C GLY A 315 5.71 7.46 3.82
N ALA A 316 5.31 6.41 3.11
CA ALA A 316 6.19 5.66 2.21
C ALA A 316 6.66 6.46 0.99
N TRP A 317 5.94 7.52 0.60
CA TRP A 317 6.34 8.45 -0.48
C TRP A 317 7.36 9.49 -0.03
N VAL A 318 7.53 9.76 1.26
CA VAL A 318 8.38 10.86 1.71
C VAL A 318 9.43 10.44 2.73
N VAL A 319 9.32 9.23 3.27
CA VAL A 319 10.30 8.63 4.18
C VAL A 319 10.82 7.32 3.58
N ASN A 320 12.13 7.25 3.43
CA ASN A 320 12.86 6.06 3.06
C ASN A 320 13.72 5.59 4.25
N PRO A 321 13.26 4.60 5.05
CA PRO A 321 13.99 4.10 6.22
C PRO A 321 15.42 3.59 5.93
N ALA A 322 15.73 3.27 4.67
CA ALA A 322 17.06 2.87 4.26
C ALA A 322 18.07 4.05 4.31
N THR A 323 17.61 5.27 4.05
CA THR A 323 18.46 6.49 3.98
C THR A 323 18.13 7.49 5.08
N ASP A 324 16.87 7.63 5.46
CA ASP A 324 16.40 8.53 6.50
C ASP A 324 16.58 7.87 7.87
N LYS A 325 17.61 8.31 8.60
CA LYS A 325 17.98 7.72 9.91
C LYS A 325 17.44 8.48 11.11
N ASN A 326 17.02 9.73 10.91
CA ASN A 326 16.50 10.54 11.99
C ASN A 326 15.17 9.96 12.48
N PRO A 327 14.99 9.76 13.80
CA PRO A 327 13.69 9.43 14.35
C PRO A 327 12.66 10.50 13.98
N LEU A 328 11.43 10.05 13.78
CA LEU A 328 10.30 10.93 13.46
C LEU A 328 9.69 11.50 14.74
N VAL A 329 9.29 12.76 14.69
CA VAL A 329 8.43 13.40 15.68
C VAL A 329 7.12 13.75 14.97
N LEU A 330 6.00 13.26 15.50
CA LEU A 330 4.69 13.49 14.90
C LEU A 330 4.04 14.75 15.48
N LEU A 331 3.50 15.63 14.65
CA LEU A 331 2.58 16.66 15.13
C LEU A 331 1.18 16.05 15.25
N ALA A 332 0.67 15.77 16.45
CA ALA A 332 -0.62 15.10 16.63
C ALA A 332 -1.46 15.80 17.70
N SER A 333 -2.79 15.75 17.59
CA SER A 333 -3.68 16.38 18.59
C SER A 333 -3.51 15.81 20.00
N ASP A 334 -3.16 14.52 20.08
CA ASP A 334 -3.05 13.74 21.31
C ASP A 334 -2.27 12.44 21.04
N GLN A 335 -2.07 11.64 22.10
CA GLN A 335 -1.38 10.35 22.03
C GLN A 335 -2.12 9.33 21.17
N GLU A 336 -3.46 9.38 21.10
CA GLU A 336 -4.27 8.41 20.35
C GLU A 336 -4.04 8.60 18.85
N GLN A 337 -4.13 9.83 18.35
CA GLN A 337 -3.79 10.15 16.96
C GLN A 337 -2.32 9.84 16.65
N ALA A 338 -1.39 10.15 17.57
CA ALA A 338 0.02 9.81 17.37
C ALA A 338 0.24 8.29 17.23
N GLN A 339 -0.44 7.49 18.06
CA GLN A 339 -0.35 6.04 18.03
C GLN A 339 -0.96 5.45 16.76
N ASP A 340 -2.15 5.93 16.36
CA ASP A 340 -2.81 5.55 15.12
C ASP A 340 -1.92 5.82 13.90
N MET A 341 -1.29 7.00 13.84
CA MET A 341 -0.34 7.31 12.79
C MET A 341 0.87 6.39 12.79
N TRP A 342 1.43 6.09 13.97
CA TRP A 342 2.55 5.15 14.05
C TRP A 342 2.16 3.74 13.62
N ASP A 343 0.95 3.29 13.96
CA ASP A 343 0.39 2.01 13.51
C ASP A 343 0.30 1.91 11.98
N HIS A 344 -0.08 3.00 11.30
CA HIS A 344 -0.03 3.07 9.84
C HIS A 344 1.41 3.08 9.30
N LEU A 345 2.31 3.85 9.90
CA LEU A 345 3.70 3.97 9.46
C LEU A 345 4.48 2.65 9.54
N VAL A 346 4.27 1.85 10.59
CA VAL A 346 4.96 0.54 10.73
C VAL A 346 4.53 -0.47 9.66
N ARG A 347 3.33 -0.32 9.08
CA ARG A 347 2.86 -1.18 7.98
C ARG A 347 3.74 -1.05 6.74
N VAL A 348 4.41 0.09 6.55
CA VAL A 348 5.35 0.32 5.44
C VAL A 348 6.81 0.36 5.90
N GLY A 349 7.11 -0.10 7.12
CA GLY A 349 8.48 -0.19 7.65
C GLY A 349 9.07 1.11 8.19
N ILE A 350 8.24 2.13 8.44
CA ILE A 350 8.66 3.37 9.08
C ILE A 350 8.52 3.18 10.60
N ASP A 351 9.53 2.52 11.18
CA ASP A 351 9.46 2.03 12.56
C ASP A 351 9.90 3.08 13.59
N ASN A 352 10.84 3.97 13.21
CA ASN A 352 11.58 4.84 14.13
C ASN A 352 10.84 6.15 14.43
N VAL A 353 9.88 6.11 15.37
CA VAL A 353 9.15 7.28 15.89
C VAL A 353 9.59 7.54 17.34
N ALA A 354 10.08 8.75 17.63
CA ALA A 354 10.57 9.12 18.97
C ALA A 354 9.46 9.62 19.91
N GLY A 355 8.38 10.16 19.36
CA GLY A 355 7.29 10.75 20.14
C GLY A 355 6.46 11.71 19.30
N TYR A 356 5.65 12.53 19.98
CA TYR A 356 4.81 13.52 19.32
C TYR A 356 4.85 14.88 20.03
N VAL A 357 4.41 15.92 19.33
CA VAL A 357 4.12 17.27 19.88
C VAL A 357 2.70 17.65 19.49
N THR A 358 2.06 18.51 20.27
CA THR A 358 0.66 18.92 20.06
C THR A 358 0.49 20.26 19.35
N SER A 359 1.56 21.04 19.24
CA SER A 359 1.57 22.30 18.48
C SER A 359 2.94 22.57 17.85
N ILE A 360 2.96 23.52 16.92
CA ILE A 360 4.19 24.04 16.32
C ILE A 360 4.76 25.24 17.09
N ASP A 361 4.16 25.62 18.22
CA ASP A 361 4.58 26.79 18.99
C ASP A 361 5.98 26.59 19.57
N GLY A 362 6.87 27.55 19.29
CA GLY A 362 8.27 27.48 19.69
C GLY A 362 9.16 26.69 18.71
N LEU A 363 8.60 26.06 17.68
CA LEU A 363 9.34 25.42 16.60
C LEU A 363 9.68 26.44 15.49
N PRO A 364 10.74 26.22 14.69
CA PRO A 364 11.10 27.12 13.60
C PRO A 364 10.09 27.00 12.45
N THR A 365 9.24 28.01 12.24
CA THR A 365 8.18 27.97 11.22
C THR A 365 8.54 28.65 9.90
N THR A 366 7.86 28.25 8.84
CA THR A 366 7.92 28.80 7.47
C THR A 366 6.57 28.65 6.78
N THR A 367 6.33 29.40 5.71
CA THR A 367 5.09 29.32 4.92
C THR A 367 5.44 28.84 3.50
N PRO A 368 4.82 27.75 3.01
CA PRO A 368 4.97 27.30 1.62
C PRO A 368 4.61 28.41 0.62
N LYS A 369 5.37 28.52 -0.48
CA LYS A 369 5.06 29.47 -1.55
C LYS A 369 3.94 28.90 -2.41
N LEU A 370 2.92 29.72 -2.67
CA LEU A 370 1.80 29.40 -3.55
C LEU A 370 1.74 30.36 -4.73
N ILE A 371 1.23 29.89 -5.87
CA ILE A 371 0.75 30.76 -6.96
C ILE A 371 -0.69 30.41 -7.31
N GLN A 372 -1.43 31.40 -7.75
CA GLN A 372 -2.80 31.24 -8.24
C GLN A 372 -2.81 30.74 -9.70
N PRO A 373 -3.88 30.06 -10.14
CA PRO A 373 -4.01 29.60 -11.53
C PRO A 373 -3.76 30.64 -12.61
N GLU A 374 -4.17 31.89 -12.40
CA GLU A 374 -3.98 33.01 -13.33
C GLU A 374 -2.52 33.47 -13.47
N GLU A 375 -1.68 33.18 -12.48
CA GLU A 375 -0.27 33.58 -12.46
C GLU A 375 0.61 32.60 -13.24
N LEU A 376 0.14 31.37 -13.45
CA LEU A 376 0.93 30.28 -14.02
C LEU A 376 1.47 30.59 -15.43
N ASP A 377 0.64 31.16 -16.31
CA ASP A 377 1.04 31.48 -17.70
C ASP A 377 2.22 32.49 -17.75
N GLY A 378 2.39 33.31 -16.70
CA GLY A 378 3.43 34.35 -16.61
C GLY A 378 4.55 34.01 -15.63
N PHE A 379 4.50 32.85 -14.97
CA PHE A 379 5.47 32.44 -13.97
C PHE A 379 6.69 31.78 -14.64
N ASP A 380 7.89 32.19 -14.24
CA ASP A 380 9.16 31.62 -14.74
C ASP A 380 9.46 30.28 -14.03
N ALA A 381 8.72 29.24 -14.41
CA ALA A 381 8.91 27.89 -13.91
C ALA A 381 9.95 27.14 -14.75
N ALA A 382 10.98 26.58 -14.10
CA ALA A 382 11.88 25.63 -14.74
C ALA A 382 11.14 24.35 -15.16
N MET A 383 10.11 23.97 -14.39
CA MET A 383 9.24 22.83 -14.67
C MET A 383 7.86 23.02 -14.02
N VAL A 384 6.81 22.60 -14.70
CA VAL A 384 5.49 22.36 -14.09
C VAL A 384 5.34 20.86 -13.90
N LEU A 385 5.23 20.41 -12.66
CA LEU A 385 5.24 19.00 -12.27
C LEU A 385 3.85 18.54 -11.84
N ASP A 386 3.28 17.60 -12.59
CA ASP A 386 2.03 16.90 -12.27
C ASP A 386 2.34 15.64 -11.45
N VAL A 387 1.99 15.66 -10.16
CA VAL A 387 2.22 14.53 -9.25
C VAL A 387 1.04 13.54 -9.19
N ARG A 388 0.07 13.66 -10.10
CA ARG A 388 -1.01 12.67 -10.28
C ARG A 388 -0.52 11.40 -10.98
N ASN A 389 -1.37 10.39 -11.02
CA ASN A 389 -1.10 9.15 -11.73
C ASN A 389 -1.20 9.36 -13.26
N ARG A 390 -0.52 8.50 -14.03
CA ARG A 390 -0.49 8.57 -15.49
C ARG A 390 -1.87 8.63 -16.14
N THR A 391 -2.83 7.87 -15.64
CA THR A 391 -4.22 7.85 -16.15
C THR A 391 -4.93 9.20 -15.97
N GLU A 392 -4.75 9.85 -14.81
CA GLU A 392 -5.30 11.19 -14.55
C GLU A 392 -4.68 12.23 -15.49
N HIS A 393 -3.36 12.18 -15.67
CA HIS A 393 -2.63 13.08 -16.57
C HIS A 393 -3.08 12.90 -18.03
N THR A 394 -3.26 11.64 -18.47
CA THR A 394 -3.70 11.31 -19.84
C THR A 394 -5.13 11.78 -20.10
N ALA A 395 -6.00 11.72 -19.10
CA ALA A 395 -7.38 12.21 -19.21
C ALA A 395 -7.47 13.75 -19.34
N GLY A 396 -6.46 14.48 -18.85
CA GLY A 396 -6.33 15.92 -19.01
C GLY A 396 -5.34 16.52 -18.03
N HIS A 397 -4.56 17.50 -18.48
CA HIS A 397 -3.46 18.10 -17.71
C HIS A 397 -3.18 19.55 -18.12
N ILE A 398 -2.34 20.23 -17.32
CA ILE A 398 -1.88 21.58 -17.64
C ILE A 398 -0.89 21.50 -18.81
N PRO A 399 -1.09 22.23 -19.92
CA PRO A 399 -0.22 22.15 -21.08
C PRO A 399 1.26 22.36 -20.73
N GLY A 400 2.12 21.43 -21.18
CA GLY A 400 3.56 21.48 -20.92
C GLY A 400 4.00 20.91 -19.57
N SER A 401 3.08 20.39 -18.74
CA SER A 401 3.44 19.73 -17.49
C SER A 401 4.20 18.43 -17.73
N HIS A 402 5.22 18.18 -16.91
CA HIS A 402 5.88 16.89 -16.80
C HIS A 402 5.15 16.03 -15.75
N GLN A 403 4.87 14.76 -16.06
CA GLN A 403 4.18 13.86 -15.12
C GLN A 403 5.15 12.91 -14.47
N LEU A 404 5.18 12.95 -13.14
CA LEU A 404 5.90 12.03 -12.28
C LEU A 404 5.11 11.90 -10.97
N SER A 405 4.48 10.74 -10.75
CA SER A 405 3.55 10.56 -9.63
C SER A 405 4.21 10.80 -8.28
N GLY A 406 3.43 11.28 -7.30
CA GLY A 406 3.92 11.54 -5.94
C GLY A 406 4.61 10.33 -5.29
N GLY A 407 4.13 9.12 -5.59
CA GLY A 407 4.75 7.86 -5.11
C GLY A 407 6.06 7.46 -5.79
N ARG A 408 6.54 8.26 -6.73
CA ARG A 408 7.78 8.04 -7.48
C ARG A 408 8.75 9.21 -7.41
N VAL A 409 8.25 10.44 -7.23
CA VAL A 409 9.05 11.66 -7.37
C VAL A 409 10.37 11.67 -6.58
N MET A 410 10.37 11.24 -5.32
CA MET A 410 11.60 11.27 -4.50
C MET A 410 12.63 10.18 -4.87
N TRP A 411 12.28 9.24 -5.75
CA TRP A 411 13.14 8.16 -6.23
C TRP A 411 13.67 8.44 -7.65
N HIS A 412 13.19 9.52 -8.26
CA HIS A 412 13.50 9.95 -9.63
C HIS A 412 13.90 11.43 -9.63
N LEU A 413 14.64 11.86 -8.60
CA LEU A 413 15.10 13.24 -8.47
C LEU A 413 16.04 13.65 -9.62
N ASP A 414 16.68 12.69 -10.28
CA ASP A 414 17.51 12.90 -11.47
C ASP A 414 16.73 13.36 -12.70
N GLU A 415 15.39 13.20 -12.71
CA GLU A 415 14.51 13.72 -13.76
C GLU A 415 14.12 15.20 -13.53
N LEU A 416 14.44 15.77 -12.37
CA LEU A 416 14.05 17.13 -11.99
C LEU A 416 15.17 18.16 -12.26
N PRO A 417 14.82 19.41 -12.60
CA PRO A 417 15.82 20.46 -12.77
C PRO A 417 16.46 20.83 -11.43
N THR A 418 17.79 20.86 -11.38
CA THR A 418 18.56 21.21 -10.18
C THR A 418 18.64 22.72 -9.91
N GLU A 419 18.27 23.54 -10.89
CA GLU A 419 18.22 25.00 -10.81
C GLU A 419 16.86 25.52 -11.29
N GLY A 420 16.41 26.64 -10.72
CA GLY A 420 15.13 27.26 -11.02
C GLY A 420 13.96 26.69 -10.21
N THR A 421 12.80 27.32 -10.35
CA THR A 421 11.61 26.98 -9.55
C THR A 421 10.78 25.88 -10.21
N ILE A 422 10.40 24.87 -9.44
CA ILE A 422 9.45 23.83 -9.85
C ILE A 422 8.06 24.23 -9.33
N VAL A 423 7.08 24.31 -10.24
CA VAL A 423 5.67 24.48 -9.87
C VAL A 423 5.02 23.11 -9.79
N THR A 424 4.57 22.67 -8.62
CA THR A 424 3.96 21.35 -8.44
C THR A 424 2.43 21.45 -8.31
N TYR A 425 1.71 20.46 -8.84
CA TYR A 425 0.27 20.34 -8.64
C TYR A 425 -0.20 18.88 -8.64
N CYS A 426 -1.37 18.63 -8.03
CA CYS A 426 -2.07 17.36 -8.14
C CYS A 426 -3.55 17.56 -8.56
N GLN A 427 -4.48 16.69 -8.16
CA GLN A 427 -5.90 16.94 -8.45
C GLN A 427 -6.48 18.08 -7.62
N SER A 428 -6.19 18.11 -6.31
CA SER A 428 -6.91 18.96 -5.34
C SER A 428 -6.06 19.49 -4.17
N GLY A 429 -4.74 19.31 -4.20
CA GLY A 429 -3.81 19.88 -3.20
C GLY A 429 -3.13 18.87 -2.28
N VAL A 430 -3.81 17.85 -1.77
CA VAL A 430 -3.24 16.95 -0.72
C VAL A 430 -1.95 16.26 -1.18
N ARG A 431 -1.99 15.50 -2.28
CA ARG A 431 -0.80 14.84 -2.86
C ARG A 431 0.31 15.83 -3.22
N ASN A 432 -0.07 17.07 -3.55
CA ASN A 432 0.87 18.12 -3.90
C ASN A 432 1.65 18.58 -2.68
N SER A 433 0.97 18.87 -1.57
CA SER A 433 1.60 19.28 -0.31
C SER A 433 2.56 18.21 0.22
N VAL A 434 2.17 16.93 0.15
CA VAL A 434 3.04 15.78 0.50
C VAL A 434 4.32 15.81 -0.33
N ALA A 435 4.20 15.77 -1.67
CA ALA A 435 5.37 15.76 -2.56
C ALA A 435 6.22 17.04 -2.46
N ALA A 436 5.59 18.21 -2.40
CA ALA A 436 6.26 19.50 -2.32
C ALA A 436 7.02 19.68 -1.00
N SER A 437 6.51 19.17 0.13
CA SER A 437 7.24 19.19 1.40
C SER A 437 8.54 18.38 1.32
N ALA A 438 8.48 17.18 0.70
CA ALA A 438 9.64 16.32 0.52
C ALA A 438 10.66 16.89 -0.46
N LEU A 439 10.21 17.46 -1.58
CA LEU A 439 11.08 18.14 -2.55
C LEU A 439 11.79 19.35 -1.94
N ARG A 440 11.08 20.17 -1.15
CA ARG A 440 11.69 21.29 -0.42
C ARG A 440 12.74 20.80 0.58
N ARG A 441 12.45 19.72 1.31
CA ARG A 441 13.42 19.10 2.22
C ARG A 441 14.66 18.57 1.47
N ALA A 442 14.48 18.08 0.25
CA ALA A 442 15.58 17.66 -0.63
C ALA A 442 16.34 18.83 -1.30
N GLY A 443 15.94 20.08 -1.05
CA GLY A 443 16.67 21.28 -1.49
C GLY A 443 16.14 21.93 -2.77
N TYR A 444 15.02 21.47 -3.34
CA TYR A 444 14.41 22.10 -4.51
C TYR A 444 13.64 23.38 -4.14
N ASP A 445 13.69 24.40 -4.99
CA ASP A 445 12.81 25.57 -4.89
C ASP A 445 11.45 25.21 -5.48
N VAL A 446 10.49 24.94 -4.61
CA VAL A 446 9.15 24.50 -5.00
C VAL A 446 8.13 25.59 -4.69
N VAL A 447 7.25 25.82 -5.65
CA VAL A 447 6.03 26.60 -5.53
C VAL A 447 4.86 25.69 -5.83
N GLU A 448 3.82 25.75 -5.00
CA GLU A 448 2.63 24.92 -5.21
C GLU A 448 1.56 25.72 -5.97
N LEU A 449 0.90 25.07 -6.94
CA LEU A 449 -0.28 25.65 -7.59
C LEU A 449 -1.49 25.53 -6.67
N ASP A 450 -2.02 26.68 -6.24
CA ASP A 450 -3.14 26.73 -5.30
C ASP A 450 -4.41 26.09 -5.89
N GLY A 451 -5.08 25.25 -5.09
CA GLY A 451 -6.19 24.39 -5.51
C GLY A 451 -5.87 23.38 -6.62
N SER A 452 -4.62 23.33 -7.10
CA SER A 452 -4.08 22.41 -8.11
C SER A 452 -4.90 22.34 -9.41
N TYR A 453 -4.99 21.17 -10.06
CA TYR A 453 -5.63 21.01 -11.36
C TYR A 453 -7.13 21.37 -11.36
N ALA A 454 -7.84 21.10 -10.26
CA ALA A 454 -9.24 21.45 -10.13
C ALA A 454 -9.46 22.97 -10.21
N ALA A 455 -8.68 23.75 -9.45
CA ALA A 455 -8.76 25.22 -9.49
C ALA A 455 -8.31 25.77 -10.86
N TRP A 456 -7.26 25.21 -11.45
CA TRP A 456 -6.82 25.60 -12.79
C TRP A 456 -7.89 25.37 -13.86
N THR A 457 -8.57 24.23 -13.81
CA THR A 457 -9.66 23.90 -14.74
C THR A 457 -10.84 24.86 -14.58
N MET A 458 -11.22 25.19 -13.33
CA MET A 458 -12.28 26.17 -13.05
C MET A 458 -11.93 27.57 -13.58
N TRP A 459 -10.67 27.98 -13.41
CA TRP A 459 -10.18 29.25 -13.94
C TRP A 459 -10.22 29.28 -15.48
N GLN A 460 -9.76 28.21 -16.15
CA GLN A 460 -9.81 28.10 -17.61
C GLN A 460 -11.25 28.20 -18.16
N GLN A 461 -12.21 27.51 -17.52
CA GLN A 461 -13.62 27.59 -17.90
C GLN A 461 -14.16 29.02 -17.75
N THR A 462 -13.80 29.70 -16.65
CA THR A 462 -14.19 31.10 -16.41
C THR A 462 -13.62 32.03 -17.48
N ARG A 463 -12.34 31.84 -17.85
CA ARG A 463 -11.66 32.61 -18.89
C ARG A 463 -12.29 32.38 -20.27
N GLN A 464 -12.60 31.13 -20.64
CA GLN A 464 -13.27 30.80 -21.90
C GLN A 464 -14.67 31.41 -21.99
N ASN A 465 -15.45 31.33 -20.92
CA ASN A 465 -16.78 31.95 -20.84
C ASN A 465 -16.72 33.48 -20.99
N ALA A 466 -15.71 34.12 -20.38
CA ALA A 466 -15.51 35.57 -20.50
C ALA A 466 -15.10 36.00 -21.91
N VAL A 467 -14.38 35.15 -22.67
CA VAL A 467 -14.04 35.39 -24.08
C VAL A 467 -15.26 35.16 -24.98
N ALA A 468 -16.07 34.13 -24.72
CA ALA A 468 -17.26 33.84 -25.51
C ALA A 468 -18.41 34.85 -25.31
N ALA A 469 -18.42 35.57 -24.18
CA ALA A 469 -19.39 36.62 -23.88
C ALA A 469 -19.03 38.00 -24.48
N LYS A 470 -17.85 38.13 -25.11
CA LYS A 470 -17.40 39.31 -25.85
C LYS A 470 -17.52 39.07 -27.34
#